data_AF-A0A0V1JKE9-F1
#
_entry.id   AF-A0A0V1JKE9-F1
#
_cell.length_a   1.000
_cell.length_b   1.000
_cell.length_c   1.000
_cell.angle_alpha   90.00
_cell.angle_beta   90.00
_cell.angle_gamma   90.00
#
_symmetry.space_group_name_H-M   'P 1'
#
loop_
_entity.id
_entity.type
_entity.pdbx_description
1 polymer ?
#
loop_
_entity_poly.entity_id
_entity_poly.type
_entity_poly.pdbx_seq_one_letter_code
_entity_poly.pdbx_strand_id
1 'polypeptide(L)'
;MIEEREMVVEDPVYMSPTTEKMIFNQEADEEESEVLRGVASWEQSSQGQASSGVGVMILVSTIVGSGIFISPKGVYENAGSVGLSLIIWALSGAFIAVGAYCYAELCTLIRHSSGDYAYAFAAFGSLVGFLRLWAEVILVRPCTIAVVAMTFAIYILKPIFSDVNCDPLNPAAQLMAAVCVLLLTALNCFNARWITHLQNTFSMAKLIALALIAIIGIVRLFDVDHKESDPQQRTVELRHLWLGTSTDVSKIALAFYSSLWAFSGWNHVMNFISKELKEPAKKLPLVIAVSLALCTAVYLITNAIFYTSLSRDEILGSPAIAVAFAYRYYSSMAWMFSLFVTMSCLEALNGILLTTSRLFLMAARQNYMPELLSMTNLYRRTPMPAVILTGLLSLLYLTFSNNIYTLINYVQFANWVTIATVTLALLKLRRTMPQRTYRRPLVVSLIFPVILLIGCVFLLIFPLAQQPIDAAISLAIMLTGLPVYAFFFKYLSKSASMLNFIQKSKLLLQKLLLVAKVERPGLKINTRLLVANPPKHSCRLETVPSRCCSNSLLFIAPEALYIAQQKHSTKQLRYKFGH
;
A
#
# COMPACT_ATOMS: atom_id res chain seq x y z
N MET A 1 42.63 34.14 17.20
CA MET A 1 41.30 34.40 16.64
C MET A 1 41.15 33.57 15.38
N ILE A 2 40.62 32.36 15.51
CA ILE A 2 40.12 31.56 14.39
C ILE A 2 38.82 30.95 14.92
N GLU A 3 37.69 31.40 14.37
CA GLU A 3 36.34 30.95 14.69
C GLU A 3 36.15 29.49 14.28
N GLU A 4 35.66 28.65 15.20
CA GLU A 4 35.07 27.36 14.88
C GLU A 4 33.72 27.58 14.19
N ARG A 5 33.62 27.18 12.93
CA ARG A 5 32.35 27.07 12.21
C ARG A 5 31.87 25.64 12.33
N GLU A 6 30.79 25.42 13.08
CA GLU A 6 30.09 24.13 13.14
C GLU A 6 29.66 23.70 11.73
N MET A 7 30.20 22.57 11.25
CA MET A 7 29.69 21.89 10.05
C MET A 7 28.36 21.22 10.41
N VAL A 8 27.26 21.88 10.06
CA VAL A 8 25.93 21.27 9.98
C VAL A 8 25.96 20.22 8.88
N VAL A 9 25.94 18.95 9.24
CA VAL A 9 25.74 17.84 8.31
C VAL A 9 24.28 17.90 7.85
N GLU A 10 24.03 18.47 6.67
CA GLU A 10 22.75 18.37 5.99
C GLU A 10 22.53 16.91 5.56
N ASP A 11 21.50 16.25 6.12
CA ASP A 11 21.02 14.96 5.66
C ASP A 11 20.68 15.03 4.16
N PRO A 12 21.08 14.05 3.32
CA PRO A 12 21.02 14.20 1.88
C PRO A 12 19.57 14.06 1.39
N VAL A 13 18.87 15.18 1.33
CA VAL A 13 17.65 15.35 0.54
C VAL A 13 18.09 15.71 -0.88
N TYR A 14 18.27 14.67 -1.71
CA TYR A 14 18.49 14.70 -3.17
C TYR A 14 19.94 14.84 -3.67
N MET A 15 20.48 13.78 -4.32
CA MET A 15 21.59 13.92 -5.27
C MET A 15 21.03 13.96 -6.69
N SER A 16 21.32 15.02 -7.43
CA SER A 16 21.13 15.05 -8.88
C SER A 16 22.35 14.41 -9.58
N PRO A 17 22.21 13.77 -10.76
CA PRO A 17 23.35 13.20 -11.51
C PRO A 17 24.40 14.24 -11.94
N THR A 18 24.06 15.52 -11.83
CA THR A 18 24.92 16.67 -12.12
C THR A 18 25.68 17.17 -10.89
N THR A 19 25.10 17.02 -9.69
CA THR A 19 25.80 17.30 -8.42
C THR A 19 26.83 16.21 -8.12
N GLU A 20 26.56 14.98 -8.57
CA GLU A 20 27.50 13.86 -8.62
C GLU A 20 28.71 14.11 -9.53
N LYS A 21 28.69 15.11 -10.42
CA LYS A 21 29.87 15.50 -11.22
C LYS A 21 30.65 16.68 -10.64
N MET A 22 30.01 17.54 -9.86
CA MET A 22 30.68 18.73 -9.30
C MET A 22 31.31 18.45 -7.92
N ILE A 23 30.78 17.51 -7.13
CA ILE A 23 31.38 17.12 -5.85
C ILE A 23 32.53 16.11 -6.05
N PHE A 24 32.50 15.31 -7.12
CA PHE A 24 33.48 14.24 -7.39
C PHE A 24 34.80 14.69 -8.05
N ASN A 25 35.06 16.00 -8.14
CA ASN A 25 36.33 16.52 -8.65
C ASN A 25 37.26 17.07 -7.56
N GLN A 26 36.93 16.87 -6.27
CA GLN A 26 37.83 17.20 -5.18
C GLN A 26 38.08 15.94 -4.33
N GLU A 27 39.29 15.40 -4.53
CA GLU A 27 40.06 14.52 -3.63
C GLU A 27 39.22 13.52 -2.80
N ALA A 28 38.84 12.40 -3.43
CA ALA A 28 38.44 11.20 -2.71
C ALA A 28 39.38 10.05 -3.11
N ASP A 29 39.90 9.35 -2.11
CA ASP A 29 40.83 8.21 -2.24
C ASP A 29 40.29 7.15 -3.21
N GLU A 30 41.20 6.51 -3.97
CA GLU A 30 40.87 5.56 -5.05
C GLU A 30 39.92 4.43 -4.62
N GLU A 31 39.98 3.97 -3.35
CA GLU A 31 39.12 2.93 -2.77
C GLU A 31 37.67 3.38 -2.56
N GLU A 32 37.44 4.64 -2.14
CA GLU A 32 36.09 5.17 -1.94
C GLU A 32 35.40 5.40 -3.30
N SER A 33 36.19 5.75 -4.33
CA SER A 33 35.74 5.87 -5.71
C SER A 33 35.27 4.54 -6.31
N GLU A 34 35.90 3.42 -5.94
CA GLU A 34 35.58 2.09 -6.47
C GLU A 34 34.31 1.52 -5.83
N VAL A 35 34.13 1.77 -4.53
CA VAL A 35 32.90 1.43 -3.80
C VAL A 35 31.72 2.27 -4.31
N LEU A 36 31.92 3.58 -4.53
CA LEU A 36 30.88 4.47 -5.07
C LEU A 36 30.54 4.14 -6.53
N ARG A 37 31.52 3.79 -7.36
CA ARG A 37 31.29 3.23 -8.71
C ARG A 37 30.54 1.91 -8.66
N GLY A 38 30.82 1.06 -7.67
CA GLY A 38 30.08 -0.16 -7.38
C GLY A 38 28.62 0.11 -7.01
N VAL A 39 28.35 1.09 -6.15
CA VAL A 39 26.99 1.49 -5.77
C VAL A 39 26.23 2.09 -6.96
N ALA A 40 26.84 2.99 -7.74
CA ALA A 40 26.24 3.56 -8.94
C ALA A 40 25.97 2.49 -10.02
N SER A 41 26.87 1.51 -10.17
CA SER A 41 26.72 0.33 -11.02
C SER A 41 25.56 -0.58 -10.60
N TRP A 42 25.38 -0.81 -9.30
CA TRP A 42 24.25 -1.56 -8.76
C TRP A 42 22.92 -0.81 -8.87
N GLU A 43 22.94 0.50 -8.69
CA GLU A 43 21.76 1.35 -8.83
C GLU A 43 21.31 1.44 -10.31
N GLN A 44 22.27 1.43 -11.25
CA GLN A 44 22.04 1.22 -12.68
C GLN A 44 21.59 -0.21 -13.03
N SER A 45 22.10 -1.25 -12.37
CA SER A 45 21.65 -2.64 -12.63
C SER A 45 20.23 -2.90 -12.09
N SER A 46 19.78 -2.13 -11.09
CA SER A 46 18.40 -2.15 -10.59
C SER A 46 17.42 -1.29 -11.41
N GLN A 47 17.90 -0.52 -12.42
CA GLN A 47 17.03 0.29 -13.27
C GLN A 47 16.23 -0.59 -14.26
N GLY A 48 15.01 -0.89 -13.83
CA GLY A 48 13.82 -1.13 -14.63
C GLY A 48 13.96 -1.61 -16.08
N GLN A 49 13.92 -2.93 -16.27
CA GLN A 49 13.78 -3.57 -17.59
C GLN A 49 12.32 -3.74 -18.04
N ALA A 50 11.33 -3.30 -17.25
CA ALA A 50 9.92 -3.58 -17.55
C ALA A 50 9.43 -2.77 -18.76
N SER A 51 8.66 -3.43 -19.63
CA SER A 51 8.00 -2.76 -20.77
C SER A 51 6.81 -1.91 -20.30
N SER A 52 6.38 -0.96 -21.13
CA SER A 52 5.18 -0.16 -20.86
C SER A 52 3.93 -1.02 -20.72
N GLY A 53 3.81 -2.12 -21.47
CA GLY A 53 2.68 -3.05 -21.38
C GLY A 53 2.60 -3.73 -20.01
N VAL A 54 3.75 -4.14 -19.45
CA VAL A 54 3.82 -4.69 -18.09
C VAL A 54 3.37 -3.65 -17.06
N GLY A 55 3.81 -2.39 -17.22
CA GLY A 55 3.36 -1.29 -16.37
C GLY A 55 1.84 -1.06 -16.42
N VAL A 56 1.22 -1.12 -17.60
CA VAL A 56 -0.24 -1.02 -17.76
C VAL A 56 -0.94 -2.18 -17.05
N MET A 57 -0.48 -3.42 -17.26
CA MET A 57 -1.10 -4.59 -16.62
C MET A 57 -1.01 -4.54 -15.09
N ILE A 58 0.13 -4.10 -14.54
CA ILE A 58 0.30 -3.92 -13.08
C ILE A 58 -0.65 -2.84 -12.54
N LEU A 59 -0.77 -1.70 -13.24
CA LEU A 59 -1.65 -0.63 -12.75
C LEU A 59 -3.12 -1.06 -12.83
N VAL A 60 -3.55 -1.66 -13.94
CA VAL A 60 -4.92 -2.14 -14.14
C VAL A 60 -5.26 -3.23 -13.13
N SER A 61 -4.40 -4.23 -12.92
CA SER A 61 -4.68 -5.32 -11.98
C SER A 61 -4.78 -4.86 -10.52
N THR A 62 -4.06 -3.80 -10.17
CA THR A 62 -4.09 -3.19 -8.83
C THR A 62 -5.35 -2.36 -8.63
N ILE A 63 -5.67 -1.46 -9.57
CA ILE A 63 -6.83 -0.56 -9.47
C ILE A 63 -8.13 -1.37 -9.53
N VAL A 64 -8.18 -2.35 -10.44
CA VAL A 64 -9.34 -3.21 -10.63
C VAL A 64 -9.39 -4.25 -9.51
N GLY A 65 -9.95 -3.88 -8.38
CA GLY A 65 -10.06 -4.72 -7.18
C GLY A 65 -11.46 -5.24 -6.90
N SER A 66 -11.71 -5.63 -5.65
CA SER A 66 -13.04 -6.02 -5.16
C SER A 66 -14.02 -4.84 -5.02
N GLY A 67 -13.52 -3.59 -5.08
CA GLY A 67 -14.33 -2.38 -4.92
C GLY A 67 -15.49 -2.25 -5.92
N ILE A 68 -15.30 -2.70 -7.17
CA ILE A 68 -16.35 -2.65 -8.22
C ILE A 68 -17.61 -3.45 -7.85
N PHE A 69 -17.50 -4.40 -6.91
CA PHE A 69 -18.62 -5.24 -6.50
C PHE A 69 -19.45 -4.63 -5.35
N ILE A 70 -18.90 -3.66 -4.62
CA ILE A 70 -19.55 -3.00 -3.46
C ILE A 70 -20.00 -1.59 -3.82
N SER A 71 -19.16 -0.87 -4.56
CA SER A 71 -19.33 0.54 -4.90
C SER A 71 -20.60 0.87 -5.68
N PRO A 72 -21.12 0.04 -6.61
CA PRO A 72 -22.30 0.41 -7.38
C PRO A 72 -23.55 0.66 -6.51
N LYS A 73 -23.75 -0.14 -5.45
CA LYS A 73 -24.84 0.10 -4.48
C LYS A 73 -24.70 1.45 -3.81
N GLY A 74 -23.51 1.76 -3.27
CA GLY A 74 -23.25 3.03 -2.58
C GLY A 74 -23.31 4.25 -3.50
N VAL A 75 -22.90 4.11 -4.77
CA VAL A 75 -23.06 5.18 -5.77
C VAL A 75 -24.53 5.39 -6.09
N TYR A 76 -25.27 4.32 -6.38
CA TYR A 76 -26.66 4.38 -6.80
C TYR A 76 -27.60 4.89 -5.68
N GLU A 77 -27.35 4.48 -4.43
CA GLU A 77 -28.09 4.94 -3.24
C GLU A 77 -27.98 6.45 -3.06
N ASN A 78 -26.78 7.00 -3.23
CA ASN A 78 -26.50 8.41 -3.02
C ASN A 78 -26.79 9.29 -4.25
N ALA A 79 -26.61 8.77 -5.47
CA ALA A 79 -26.93 9.46 -6.71
C ALA A 79 -28.44 9.47 -7.01
N GLY A 80 -29.17 8.43 -6.59
CA GLY A 80 -30.61 8.29 -6.76
C GLY A 80 -31.07 7.91 -8.17
N SER A 81 -30.26 8.20 -9.20
CA SER A 81 -30.57 7.88 -10.60
C SER A 81 -29.41 7.18 -11.33
N VAL A 82 -29.76 6.41 -12.37
CA VAL A 82 -28.80 5.63 -13.16
C VAL A 82 -27.88 6.54 -13.96
N GLY A 83 -28.44 7.60 -14.59
CA GLY A 83 -27.69 8.55 -15.40
C GLY A 83 -26.64 9.30 -14.58
N LEU A 84 -27.01 9.81 -13.40
CA LEU A 84 -26.06 10.50 -12.52
C LEU A 84 -24.98 9.53 -12.00
N SER A 85 -25.35 8.28 -11.68
CA SER A 85 -24.39 7.26 -11.25
C SER A 85 -23.30 7.01 -12.30
N LEU A 86 -23.67 6.84 -13.57
CA LEU A 86 -22.70 6.64 -14.66
C LEU A 86 -21.81 7.87 -14.88
N ILE A 87 -22.36 9.08 -14.75
CA ILE A 87 -21.57 10.32 -14.80
C ILE A 87 -20.55 10.36 -13.66
N ILE A 88 -20.94 10.00 -12.44
CA ILE A 88 -20.04 9.96 -11.29
C ILE A 88 -18.89 8.97 -11.52
N TRP A 89 -19.15 7.80 -12.09
CA TRP A 89 -18.10 6.84 -12.46
C TRP A 89 -17.13 7.41 -13.50
N ALA A 90 -17.64 8.06 -14.56
CA ALA A 90 -16.81 8.70 -15.58
C ALA A 90 -15.96 9.85 -15.02
N LEU A 91 -16.57 10.73 -14.23
CA LEU A 91 -15.89 11.86 -13.59
C LEU A 91 -14.86 11.39 -12.55
N SER A 92 -15.14 10.30 -11.83
CA SER A 92 -14.18 9.71 -10.89
C SER A 92 -12.94 9.20 -11.62
N GLY A 93 -13.11 8.50 -12.74
CA GLY A 93 -11.99 8.05 -13.58
C GLY A 93 -11.16 9.21 -14.11
N ALA A 94 -11.81 10.26 -14.61
CA ALA A 94 -11.14 11.48 -15.07
C ALA A 94 -10.39 12.20 -13.93
N PHE A 95 -11.00 12.29 -12.75
CA PHE A 95 -10.41 12.92 -11.58
C PHE A 95 -9.17 12.17 -11.09
N ILE A 96 -9.21 10.83 -11.04
CA ILE A 96 -8.03 10.01 -10.73
C ILE A 96 -6.95 10.13 -11.81
N ALA A 97 -7.31 10.28 -13.09
CA ALA A 97 -6.33 10.53 -14.14
C ALA A 97 -5.57 11.84 -13.97
N VAL A 98 -6.27 12.91 -13.57
CA VAL A 98 -5.63 14.17 -13.19
C VAL A 98 -4.71 13.97 -11.98
N GLY A 99 -5.19 13.27 -10.95
CA GLY A 99 -4.40 12.94 -9.75
C GLY A 99 -3.11 12.18 -10.06
N ALA A 100 -3.23 11.09 -10.82
CA ALA A 100 -2.12 10.26 -11.24
C ALA A 100 -1.12 11.05 -12.10
N TYR A 101 -1.59 11.93 -12.98
CA TYR A 101 -0.70 12.77 -13.77
C TYR A 101 0.12 13.73 -12.89
N CYS A 102 -0.49 14.34 -11.88
CA CYS A 102 0.24 15.15 -10.90
C CYS A 102 1.25 14.33 -10.08
N TYR A 103 0.88 13.11 -9.69
CA TYR A 103 1.78 12.19 -8.98
C TYR A 103 2.96 11.73 -9.85
N ALA A 104 2.79 11.64 -11.17
CA ALA A 104 3.88 11.28 -12.09
C ALA A 104 5.05 12.28 -12.03
N GLU A 105 4.78 13.57 -11.81
CA GLU A 105 5.83 14.58 -11.60
C GLU A 105 6.60 14.31 -10.30
N LEU A 106 5.91 13.99 -9.21
CA LEU A 106 6.55 13.66 -7.94
C LEU A 106 7.35 12.35 -8.01
N CYS A 107 6.82 11.33 -8.68
CA CYS A 107 7.47 10.03 -8.89
C CYS A 107 8.78 10.14 -9.68
N THR A 108 8.80 11.03 -10.67
CA THR A 108 9.97 11.26 -11.52
C THR A 108 10.96 12.23 -10.91
N LEU A 109 10.51 13.13 -10.03
CA LEU A 109 11.36 13.97 -9.19
C LEU A 109 11.98 13.13 -8.07
N ILE A 110 11.23 12.77 -7.03
CA ILE A 110 11.77 12.07 -5.87
C ILE A 110 11.61 10.55 -6.07
N ARG A 111 12.67 9.90 -6.56
CA ARG A 111 12.72 8.43 -6.79
C ARG A 111 12.97 7.63 -5.51
N HIS A 112 12.40 8.04 -4.38
CA HIS A 112 12.50 7.28 -3.13
C HIS A 112 11.37 6.25 -3.03
N SER A 113 11.65 5.04 -2.52
CA SER A 113 10.66 3.92 -2.51
C SER A 113 9.55 4.10 -1.49
N SER A 114 9.62 5.12 -0.65
CA SER A 114 8.63 5.39 0.39
C SER A 114 7.45 6.25 -0.09
N GLY A 115 7.39 6.58 -1.39
CA GLY A 115 6.24 7.22 -2.03
C GLY A 115 5.77 8.50 -1.33
N ASP A 116 4.47 8.59 -1.08
CA ASP A 116 3.77 9.74 -0.50
C ASP A 116 4.40 10.28 0.80
N TYR A 117 4.97 9.39 1.61
CA TYR A 117 5.69 9.77 2.82
C TYR A 117 6.93 10.63 2.51
N ALA A 118 7.72 10.24 1.49
CA ALA A 118 8.91 11.00 1.11
C ALA A 118 8.55 12.38 0.56
N TYR A 119 7.42 12.51 -0.13
CA TYR A 119 6.97 13.78 -0.70
C TYR A 119 6.55 14.77 0.39
N ALA A 120 5.73 14.29 1.33
CA ALA A 120 5.32 15.08 2.49
C ALA A 120 6.53 15.48 3.36
N PHE A 121 7.47 14.56 3.57
CA PHE A 121 8.70 14.81 4.32
C PHE A 121 9.58 15.87 3.64
N ALA A 122 9.86 15.73 2.34
CA ALA A 122 10.71 16.66 1.61
C ALA A 122 10.11 18.08 1.52
N ALA A 123 8.78 18.20 1.50
CA ALA A 123 8.12 19.50 1.41
C ALA A 123 7.90 20.18 2.77
N PHE A 124 7.45 19.43 3.79
CA PHE A 124 6.97 20.00 5.06
C PHE A 124 7.79 19.59 6.28
N GLY A 125 8.76 18.70 6.13
CA GLY A 125 9.63 18.23 7.21
C GLY A 125 9.11 16.99 7.94
N SER A 126 9.76 16.67 9.05
CA SER A 126 9.60 15.42 9.80
C SER A 126 8.21 15.22 10.40
N LEU A 127 7.57 16.27 10.91
CA LEU A 127 6.25 16.17 11.55
C LEU A 127 5.15 15.72 10.57
N VAL A 128 5.03 16.40 9.42
CA VAL A 128 3.99 16.10 8.42
C VAL A 128 4.28 14.77 7.72
N GLY A 129 5.56 14.46 7.48
CA GLY A 129 5.98 13.13 7.05
C GLY A 129 5.51 12.05 8.01
N PHE A 130 5.77 12.21 9.33
CA PHE A 130 5.31 11.27 10.34
C PHE A 130 3.79 11.13 10.38
N LEU A 131 3.03 12.22 10.37
CA LEU A 131 1.56 12.18 10.38
C LEU A 131 0.99 11.46 9.15
N ARG A 132 1.59 11.67 7.97
CA ARG A 132 1.22 10.98 6.73
C ARG A 132 1.44 9.47 6.83
N LEU A 133 2.58 9.06 7.41
CA LEU A 133 2.90 7.66 7.67
C LEU A 133 1.98 7.06 8.73
N TRP A 134 1.72 7.79 9.81
CA TRP A 134 0.84 7.39 10.90
C TRP A 134 -0.59 7.12 10.40
N ALA A 135 -1.15 8.07 9.64
CA ALA A 135 -2.47 7.94 9.04
C ALA A 135 -2.55 6.71 8.11
N GLU A 136 -1.51 6.47 7.32
CA GLU A 136 -1.44 5.31 6.43
C GLU A 136 -1.47 3.98 7.20
N VAL A 137 -0.61 3.88 8.20
CA VAL A 137 -0.34 2.63 8.94
C VAL A 137 -1.45 2.28 9.92
N ILE A 138 -1.96 3.27 10.64
CA ILE A 138 -2.92 3.06 11.73
C ILE A 138 -4.34 3.06 11.20
N LEU A 139 -4.67 3.93 10.24
CA LEU A 139 -6.03 4.10 9.76
C LEU A 139 -6.24 3.47 8.37
N VAL A 140 -5.55 3.96 7.34
CA VAL A 140 -5.88 3.62 5.93
C VAL A 140 -5.71 2.12 5.67
N ARG A 141 -4.55 1.54 5.99
CA ARG A 141 -4.27 0.12 5.68
C ARG A 141 -5.15 -0.85 6.46
N PRO A 142 -5.25 -0.79 7.81
CA PRO A 142 -6.00 -1.78 8.57
C PRO A 142 -7.51 -1.68 8.31
N CYS A 143 -8.03 -0.47 8.12
CA CYS A 143 -9.44 -0.24 7.80
C CYS A 143 -9.76 -0.73 6.38
N THR A 144 -8.85 -0.56 5.41
CA THR A 144 -9.02 -1.15 4.06
C THR A 144 -9.07 -2.67 4.11
N ILE A 145 -8.21 -3.31 4.91
CA ILE A 145 -8.26 -4.77 5.14
C ILE A 145 -9.62 -5.17 5.74
N ALA A 146 -10.14 -4.40 6.69
CA ALA A 146 -11.44 -4.69 7.30
C ALA A 146 -12.59 -4.61 6.28
N VAL A 147 -12.63 -3.56 5.45
CA VAL A 147 -13.64 -3.40 4.38
C VAL A 147 -13.61 -4.58 3.39
N VAL A 148 -12.42 -4.95 2.91
CA VAL A 148 -12.28 -6.05 1.94
C VAL A 148 -12.60 -7.40 2.60
N ALA A 149 -12.25 -7.61 3.86
CA ALA A 149 -12.58 -8.83 4.60
C ALA A 149 -14.10 -8.97 4.85
N MET A 150 -14.78 -7.87 5.16
CA MET A 150 -16.25 -7.85 5.25
C MET A 150 -16.89 -8.16 3.89
N THR A 151 -16.32 -7.65 2.81
CA THR A 151 -16.79 -7.96 1.45
C THR A 151 -16.64 -9.45 1.16
N PHE A 152 -15.48 -10.04 1.47
CA PHE A 152 -15.27 -11.47 1.37
C PHE A 152 -16.34 -12.26 2.12
N ALA A 153 -16.62 -11.87 3.37
CA ALA A 153 -17.61 -12.54 4.21
C ALA A 153 -19.03 -12.45 3.64
N ILE A 154 -19.46 -11.27 3.16
CA ILE A 154 -20.80 -11.13 2.56
C ILE A 154 -20.91 -12.00 1.30
N TYR A 155 -19.91 -11.99 0.44
CA TYR A 155 -19.96 -12.72 -0.82
C TYR A 155 -19.91 -14.24 -0.64
N ILE A 156 -19.15 -14.76 0.33
CA ILE A 156 -19.08 -16.21 0.60
C ILE A 156 -20.35 -16.72 1.29
N LEU A 157 -20.98 -15.90 2.13
CA LEU A 157 -22.18 -16.29 2.88
C LEU A 157 -23.46 -16.15 2.05
N LYS A 158 -23.53 -15.24 1.07
CA LYS A 158 -24.76 -15.01 0.30
C LYS A 158 -25.31 -16.25 -0.42
N PRO A 159 -24.49 -17.12 -1.04
CA PRO A 159 -25.00 -18.36 -1.64
C PRO A 159 -25.48 -19.39 -0.60
N ILE A 160 -24.93 -19.36 0.61
CA ILE A 160 -25.25 -20.30 1.71
C ILE A 160 -26.59 -19.89 2.36
N PHE A 161 -26.79 -18.59 2.54
CA PHE A 161 -28.06 -17.99 3.00
C PHE A 161 -28.83 -17.43 1.80
N SER A 162 -29.25 -18.34 0.92
CA SER A 162 -29.90 -18.02 -0.36
C SER A 162 -31.28 -17.34 -0.21
N ASP A 163 -31.91 -17.41 0.96
CA ASP A 163 -33.23 -16.81 1.18
C ASP A 163 -33.13 -15.28 1.22
N VAL A 164 -33.88 -14.63 0.33
CA VAL A 164 -33.92 -13.17 0.12
C VAL A 164 -34.25 -12.38 1.39
N ASN A 165 -34.90 -13.02 2.39
CA ASN A 165 -35.30 -12.40 3.65
C ASN A 165 -34.33 -12.66 4.83
N CYS A 166 -33.30 -13.47 4.62
CA CYS A 166 -32.27 -13.75 5.61
C CYS A 166 -30.97 -13.10 5.17
N ASP A 167 -30.88 -11.78 5.29
CA ASP A 167 -29.57 -11.14 5.23
C ASP A 167 -28.64 -11.81 6.26
N PRO A 168 -27.39 -12.14 5.89
CA PRO A 168 -26.48 -12.79 6.80
C PRO A 168 -26.39 -11.94 8.06
N LEU A 169 -26.71 -12.55 9.21
CA LEU A 169 -26.68 -11.87 10.50
C LEU A 169 -25.34 -11.13 10.61
N ASN A 170 -25.37 -9.80 10.75
CA ASN A 170 -24.15 -8.97 10.83
C ASN A 170 -22.99 -9.58 11.64
N PRO A 171 -23.23 -10.18 12.84
CA PRO A 171 -22.18 -10.91 13.57
C PRO A 171 -21.57 -12.12 12.85
N ALA A 172 -22.33 -12.87 12.07
CA ALA A 172 -21.80 -14.02 11.30
C ALA A 172 -20.86 -13.55 10.18
N ALA A 173 -21.21 -12.47 9.48
CA ALA A 173 -20.35 -11.85 8.49
C ALA A 173 -19.06 -11.27 9.14
N GLN A 174 -19.19 -10.59 10.29
CA GLN A 174 -18.03 -10.08 11.04
C GLN A 174 -17.10 -11.21 11.51
N LEU A 175 -17.65 -12.32 12.02
CA LEU A 175 -16.86 -13.46 12.47
C LEU A 175 -16.13 -14.14 11.30
N MET A 176 -16.81 -14.31 10.16
CA MET A 176 -16.19 -14.85 8.94
C MET A 176 -15.07 -13.93 8.42
N ALA A 177 -15.28 -12.61 8.46
CA ALA A 177 -14.25 -11.63 8.10
C ALA A 177 -13.04 -11.72 9.05
N ALA A 178 -13.28 -11.83 10.36
CA ALA A 178 -12.22 -12.00 11.35
C ALA A 178 -11.41 -13.28 11.15
N VAL A 179 -12.08 -14.41 10.86
CA VAL A 179 -11.42 -15.67 10.51
C VAL A 179 -10.56 -15.52 9.25
N CYS A 180 -11.07 -14.84 8.22
CA CYS A 180 -10.31 -14.56 7.00
C CYS A 180 -9.03 -13.74 7.27
N VAL A 181 -9.14 -12.67 8.06
CA VAL A 181 -7.99 -11.82 8.43
C VAL A 181 -6.97 -12.60 9.24
N LEU A 182 -7.40 -13.38 10.24
CA LEU A 182 -6.52 -14.21 11.06
C LEU A 182 -5.80 -15.27 10.23
N LEU A 183 -6.53 -15.95 9.35
CA LEU A 183 -5.97 -16.98 8.48
C LEU A 183 -4.94 -16.40 7.51
N LEU A 184 -5.23 -15.28 6.85
CA LEU A 184 -4.28 -14.63 5.95
C LEU A 184 -3.05 -14.09 6.70
N THR A 185 -3.25 -13.51 7.88
CA THR A 185 -2.17 -13.04 8.75
C THR A 185 -1.26 -14.20 9.13
N ALA A 186 -1.83 -15.32 9.57
CA ALA A 186 -1.08 -16.53 9.90
C ALA A 186 -0.31 -17.05 8.67
N LEU A 187 -0.96 -17.21 7.52
CA LEU A 187 -0.31 -17.69 6.29
C LEU A 187 0.85 -16.78 5.85
N ASN A 188 0.69 -15.46 5.97
CA ASN A 188 1.77 -14.50 5.68
C ASN A 188 2.94 -14.62 6.66
N CYS A 189 2.68 -14.92 7.94
CA CYS A 189 3.73 -15.22 8.90
C CYS A 189 4.44 -16.54 8.60
N PHE A 190 3.69 -17.58 8.19
CA PHE A 190 4.22 -18.92 7.91
C PHE A 190 5.03 -19.00 6.61
N ASN A 191 4.54 -18.50 5.47
CA ASN A 191 5.26 -18.57 4.22
C ASN A 191 4.82 -17.50 3.20
N ALA A 192 5.49 -16.34 3.24
CA ALA A 192 5.19 -15.23 2.34
C ALA A 192 5.37 -15.56 0.85
N ARG A 193 6.23 -16.53 0.48
CA ARG A 193 6.41 -16.89 -0.94
C ARG A 193 5.21 -17.64 -1.49
N TRP A 194 4.75 -18.65 -0.76
CA TRP A 194 3.57 -19.43 -1.15
C TRP A 194 2.34 -18.57 -1.30
N ILE A 195 2.07 -17.68 -0.34
CA ILE A 195 0.90 -16.79 -0.43
C ILE A 195 1.04 -15.77 -1.57
N THR A 196 2.26 -15.32 -1.89
CA THR A 196 2.50 -14.46 -3.07
C THR A 196 2.24 -15.21 -4.39
N HIS A 197 2.62 -16.49 -4.50
CA HIS A 197 2.29 -17.30 -5.67
C HIS A 197 0.78 -17.46 -5.84
N LEU A 198 0.08 -17.78 -4.75
CA LEU A 198 -1.37 -17.91 -4.73
C LEU A 198 -2.08 -16.59 -5.09
N GLN A 199 -1.57 -15.46 -4.57
CA GLN A 199 -2.04 -14.12 -4.95
C GLN A 199 -1.92 -13.90 -6.47
N ASN A 200 -0.75 -14.17 -7.06
CA ASN A 200 -0.54 -13.97 -8.50
C ASN A 200 -1.49 -14.82 -9.35
N THR A 201 -1.76 -16.06 -8.94
CA THR A 201 -2.75 -16.93 -9.62
C THR A 201 -4.15 -16.34 -9.54
N PHE A 202 -4.57 -15.83 -8.37
CA PHE A 202 -5.87 -15.19 -8.20
C PHE A 202 -5.98 -13.88 -8.98
N SER A 203 -4.91 -13.08 -9.08
CA SER A 203 -4.91 -11.86 -9.91
C SER A 203 -5.16 -12.18 -11.38
N MET A 204 -4.58 -13.26 -11.91
CA MET A 204 -4.82 -13.69 -13.30
C MET A 204 -6.25 -14.20 -13.50
N ALA A 205 -6.75 -15.03 -12.58
CA ALA A 205 -8.13 -15.52 -12.62
C ALA A 205 -9.16 -14.37 -12.57
N LYS A 206 -8.91 -13.34 -11.76
CA LYS A 206 -9.75 -12.14 -11.65
C LYS A 206 -9.88 -11.40 -12.98
N LEU A 207 -8.76 -11.18 -13.68
CA LEU A 207 -8.77 -10.48 -14.97
C LEU A 207 -9.57 -11.24 -16.02
N ILE A 208 -9.47 -12.57 -16.04
CA ILE A 208 -10.28 -13.44 -16.92
C ILE A 208 -11.76 -13.33 -16.57
N ALA A 209 -12.11 -13.41 -15.27
CA ALA A 209 -13.49 -13.31 -14.83
C ALA A 209 -14.13 -11.97 -15.22
N LEU A 210 -13.41 -10.85 -15.06
CA LEU A 210 -13.89 -9.54 -15.49
C LEU A 210 -14.05 -9.41 -17.00
N ALA A 211 -13.12 -9.98 -17.78
CA ALA A 211 -13.24 -10.04 -19.23
C ALA A 211 -14.49 -10.82 -19.65
N LEU A 212 -14.78 -11.95 -19.00
CA LEU A 212 -15.98 -12.75 -19.26
C LEU A 212 -17.26 -11.98 -18.91
N ILE A 213 -17.31 -11.28 -17.77
CA ILE A 213 -18.47 -10.45 -17.38
C ILE A 213 -18.70 -9.35 -18.42
N ALA A 214 -17.63 -8.67 -18.86
CA ALA A 214 -17.73 -7.65 -19.88
C ALA A 214 -18.24 -8.20 -21.22
N ILE A 215 -17.72 -9.35 -21.69
CA ILE A 215 -18.16 -9.99 -22.94
C ILE A 215 -19.64 -10.40 -22.85
N ILE A 216 -20.03 -11.09 -21.77
CA ILE A 216 -21.41 -11.52 -21.55
C ILE A 216 -22.36 -10.32 -21.58
N GLY A 217 -22.01 -9.25 -20.86
CA GLY A 217 -22.85 -8.07 -20.81
C GLY A 217 -22.93 -7.32 -22.15
N ILE A 218 -21.84 -7.26 -22.91
CA ILE A 218 -21.86 -6.68 -24.26
C ILE A 218 -22.76 -7.50 -25.19
N VAL A 219 -22.61 -8.83 -25.22
CA VAL A 219 -23.48 -9.70 -26.03
C VAL A 219 -24.95 -9.45 -25.68
N ARG A 220 -25.29 -9.33 -24.38
CA ARG A 220 -26.66 -9.05 -23.93
C ARG A 220 -27.18 -7.65 -24.27
N LEU A 221 -26.31 -6.64 -24.39
CA LEU A 221 -26.74 -5.33 -24.86
C LEU A 221 -27.18 -5.37 -26.34
N PHE A 222 -26.62 -6.29 -27.13
CA PHE A 222 -26.96 -6.48 -28.55
C PHE A 222 -28.02 -7.57 -28.80
N ASP A 223 -28.32 -8.41 -27.82
CA ASP A 223 -29.34 -9.45 -27.91
C ASP A 223 -30.74 -8.82 -27.69
N VAL A 224 -31.32 -8.31 -28.78
CA VAL A 224 -32.60 -7.58 -28.80
C VAL A 224 -33.81 -8.51 -28.66
N ASP A 225 -33.65 -9.82 -28.93
CA ASP A 225 -34.76 -10.77 -29.12
C ASP A 225 -35.37 -11.34 -27.82
N HIS A 226 -34.83 -10.99 -26.65
CA HIS A 226 -35.38 -11.39 -25.34
C HIS A 226 -36.03 -10.24 -24.56
N LYS A 227 -36.33 -9.10 -25.20
CA LYS A 227 -36.94 -7.93 -24.55
C LYS A 227 -38.46 -8.03 -24.33
N GLU A 228 -39.13 -9.06 -24.86
CA GLU A 228 -40.60 -9.17 -24.82
C GLU A 228 -41.15 -10.20 -23.81
N SER A 229 -40.32 -11.00 -23.14
CA SER A 229 -40.82 -12.18 -22.41
C SER A 229 -41.13 -11.95 -20.93
N ASP A 230 -40.62 -10.90 -20.29
CA ASP A 230 -40.78 -10.71 -18.85
C ASP A 230 -41.29 -9.30 -18.49
N PRO A 231 -42.49 -9.16 -17.88
CA PRO A 231 -43.02 -7.86 -17.44
C PRO A 231 -42.17 -7.17 -16.35
N GLN A 232 -41.22 -7.86 -15.72
CA GLN A 232 -40.18 -7.26 -14.88
C GLN A 232 -39.00 -6.66 -15.66
N GLN A 233 -38.84 -6.96 -16.96
CA GLN A 233 -37.94 -6.24 -17.87
C GLN A 233 -38.54 -4.90 -18.30
N ARG A 234 -38.88 -4.04 -17.33
CA ARG A 234 -38.75 -2.61 -17.63
C ARG A 234 -37.26 -2.32 -17.69
N THR A 235 -36.67 -2.63 -18.86
CA THR A 235 -35.47 -1.95 -19.32
C THR A 235 -35.65 -0.49 -18.97
N VAL A 236 -34.69 0.10 -18.27
CA VAL A 236 -34.76 1.52 -17.89
C VAL A 236 -34.95 2.27 -19.20
N GLU A 237 -36.19 2.67 -19.51
CA GLU A 237 -36.46 3.48 -20.69
C GLU A 237 -35.54 4.69 -20.54
N LEU A 238 -34.94 5.18 -21.64
CA LEU A 238 -34.05 6.35 -21.61
C LEU A 238 -34.68 7.55 -20.85
N ARG A 239 -36.02 7.60 -20.77
CA ARG A 239 -36.82 8.54 -19.97
C ARG A 239 -36.69 8.40 -18.44
N HIS A 240 -36.40 7.22 -17.91
CA HIS A 240 -36.26 6.95 -16.48
C HIS A 240 -34.82 7.04 -15.96
N LEU A 241 -33.81 7.29 -16.83
CA LEU A 241 -32.41 7.42 -16.43
C LEU A 241 -32.15 8.50 -15.37
N TRP A 242 -32.98 9.55 -15.37
CA TRP A 242 -32.87 10.72 -14.50
C TRP A 242 -33.89 10.73 -13.36
N LEU A 243 -34.74 9.69 -13.28
CA LEU A 243 -35.80 9.64 -12.28
C LEU A 243 -35.19 9.48 -10.89
N GLY A 244 -35.59 10.33 -9.94
CA GLY A 244 -35.07 10.28 -8.56
C GLY A 244 -33.63 10.80 -8.40
N THR A 245 -33.13 11.58 -9.36
CA THR A 245 -31.79 12.22 -9.26
C THR A 245 -31.70 13.04 -7.99
N SER A 246 -30.69 12.75 -7.17
CA SER A 246 -30.40 13.51 -5.96
C SER A 246 -29.88 14.90 -6.33
N THR A 247 -30.50 15.95 -5.80
CA THR A 247 -30.04 17.34 -5.95
C THR A 247 -29.08 17.78 -4.84
N ASP A 248 -28.91 16.95 -3.81
CA ASP A 248 -28.09 17.27 -2.64
C ASP A 248 -26.60 17.06 -2.96
N VAL A 249 -25.84 18.16 -3.01
CA VAL A 249 -24.40 18.15 -3.32
C VAL A 249 -23.61 17.23 -2.36
N SER A 250 -24.02 17.16 -1.10
CA SER A 250 -23.37 16.31 -0.09
C SER A 250 -23.59 14.82 -0.32
N LYS A 251 -24.77 14.41 -0.81
CA LYS A 251 -25.00 13.01 -1.22
C LYS A 251 -24.18 12.67 -2.47
N ILE A 252 -24.09 13.60 -3.42
CA ILE A 252 -23.22 13.43 -4.60
C ILE A 252 -21.76 13.22 -4.16
N ALA A 253 -21.27 13.94 -3.15
CA ALA A 253 -19.93 13.74 -2.62
C ALA A 253 -19.73 12.35 -1.99
N LEU A 254 -20.71 11.80 -1.28
CA LEU A 254 -20.68 10.42 -0.77
C LEU A 254 -20.74 9.37 -1.90
N ALA A 255 -21.45 9.66 -2.99
CA ALA A 255 -21.42 8.83 -4.19
C ALA A 255 -20.02 8.83 -4.82
N PHE A 256 -19.34 9.98 -4.87
CA PHE A 256 -17.93 10.05 -5.28
C PHE A 256 -17.02 9.24 -4.35
N TYR A 257 -17.21 9.26 -3.02
CA TYR A 257 -16.45 8.41 -2.09
C TYR A 257 -16.57 6.92 -2.44
N SER A 258 -17.79 6.47 -2.72
CA SER A 258 -18.07 5.09 -3.10
C SER A 258 -17.43 4.72 -4.44
N SER A 259 -17.51 5.60 -5.45
CA SER A 259 -16.88 5.37 -6.75
C SER A 259 -15.35 5.39 -6.67
N LEU A 260 -14.78 6.39 -6.00
CA LEU A 260 -13.34 6.57 -5.85
C LEU A 260 -12.69 5.46 -5.00
N TRP A 261 -13.46 4.79 -4.13
CA TRP A 261 -13.03 3.56 -3.48
C TRP A 261 -12.67 2.46 -4.47
N ALA A 262 -13.48 2.25 -5.50
CA ALA A 262 -13.19 1.25 -6.53
C ALA A 262 -11.98 1.62 -7.39
N PHE A 263 -11.57 2.90 -7.43
CA PHE A 263 -10.35 3.33 -8.10
C PHE A 263 -9.12 3.38 -7.18
N SER A 264 -9.23 3.04 -5.90
CA SER A 264 -8.15 3.18 -4.92
C SER A 264 -6.91 2.31 -5.26
N GLY A 265 -5.75 2.70 -4.73
CA GLY A 265 -4.48 1.94 -4.85
C GLY A 265 -3.53 2.43 -5.95
N TRP A 266 -3.98 3.32 -6.85
CA TRP A 266 -3.17 3.91 -7.91
C TRP A 266 -1.92 4.64 -7.37
N ASN A 267 -2.10 5.46 -6.33
CA ASN A 267 -1.06 6.29 -5.71
C ASN A 267 0.14 5.47 -5.22
N HIS A 268 -0.10 4.34 -4.56
CA HIS A 268 0.96 3.52 -3.99
C HIS A 268 1.78 2.79 -5.04
N VAL A 269 1.11 2.28 -6.08
CA VAL A 269 1.75 1.48 -7.14
C VAL A 269 2.53 2.35 -8.12
N MET A 270 2.14 3.60 -8.34
CA MET A 270 2.88 4.51 -9.23
C MET A 270 4.34 4.71 -8.83
N ASN A 271 4.62 4.80 -7.53
CA ASN A 271 5.98 4.93 -7.01
C ASN A 271 6.86 3.73 -7.37
N PHE A 272 6.27 2.54 -7.37
CA PHE A 272 6.95 1.31 -7.72
C PHE A 272 7.18 1.21 -9.23
N ILE A 273 6.13 1.45 -10.03
CA ILE A 273 6.22 1.45 -11.50
C ILE A 273 7.25 2.46 -12.00
N SER A 274 7.31 3.66 -11.42
CA SER A 274 8.28 4.69 -11.82
C SER A 274 9.75 4.26 -11.58
N LYS A 275 10.01 3.28 -10.71
CA LYS A 275 11.33 2.71 -10.51
C LYS A 275 11.63 1.58 -11.51
N GLU A 276 10.63 0.76 -11.82
CA GLU A 276 10.78 -0.42 -12.67
C GLU A 276 10.63 -0.15 -14.17
N LEU A 277 10.09 1.01 -14.56
CA LEU A 277 9.86 1.34 -15.96
C LEU A 277 11.13 1.89 -16.63
N LYS A 278 11.43 1.39 -17.84
CA LYS A 278 12.48 1.96 -18.70
C LYS A 278 12.04 3.35 -19.20
N GLU A 279 12.85 4.38 -18.95
CA GLU A 279 12.55 5.80 -19.27
C GLU A 279 11.21 6.28 -18.69
N PRO A 280 11.09 6.38 -17.35
CA PRO A 280 9.83 6.68 -16.68
C PRO A 280 9.27 8.05 -17.09
N ALA A 281 10.12 9.05 -17.31
CA ALA A 281 9.67 10.41 -17.66
C ALA A 281 8.79 10.48 -18.92
N LYS A 282 9.05 9.64 -19.93
CA LYS A 282 8.29 9.64 -21.19
C LYS A 282 7.15 8.64 -21.20
N LYS A 283 7.38 7.44 -20.65
CA LYS A 283 6.43 6.33 -20.75
C LYS A 283 5.40 6.32 -19.62
N LEU A 284 5.73 6.86 -18.45
CA LEU A 284 4.83 6.84 -17.29
C LEU A 284 3.49 7.54 -17.57
N PRO A 285 3.43 8.74 -18.22
CA PRO A 285 2.16 9.37 -18.57
C PRO A 285 1.27 8.53 -19.48
N LEU A 286 1.88 7.87 -20.47
CA LEU A 286 1.15 7.00 -21.40
C LEU A 286 0.63 5.76 -20.68
N VAL A 287 1.44 5.15 -19.81
CA VAL A 287 1.01 4.02 -18.97
C VAL A 287 -0.19 4.42 -18.10
N ILE A 288 -0.15 5.59 -17.46
CA ILE A 288 -1.24 6.13 -16.63
C ILE A 288 -2.51 6.36 -17.47
N ALA A 289 -2.38 7.04 -18.61
CA ALA A 289 -3.52 7.40 -19.44
C ALA A 289 -4.26 6.15 -19.97
N VAL A 290 -3.51 5.18 -20.50
CA VAL A 290 -4.09 3.94 -21.07
C VAL A 290 -4.73 3.09 -19.97
N SER A 291 -4.04 2.90 -18.84
CA SER A 291 -4.55 2.08 -17.74
C SER A 291 -5.81 2.67 -17.10
N LEU A 292 -5.84 3.97 -16.82
CA LEU A 292 -7.01 4.61 -16.21
C LEU A 292 -8.18 4.71 -17.18
N ALA A 293 -7.93 4.95 -18.47
CA ALA A 293 -8.99 4.88 -19.49
C ALA A 293 -9.59 3.47 -19.55
N LEU A 294 -8.76 2.42 -19.54
CA LEU A 294 -9.21 1.03 -19.54
C LEU A 294 -10.02 0.70 -18.29
N CYS A 295 -9.54 1.08 -17.10
CA CYS A 295 -10.27 0.86 -15.84
C CYS A 295 -11.63 1.56 -15.85
N THR A 296 -11.67 2.82 -16.31
CA THR A 296 -12.91 3.61 -16.39
C THR A 296 -13.88 2.98 -17.37
N ALA A 297 -13.42 2.53 -18.54
CA ALA A 297 -14.26 1.85 -19.52
C ALA A 297 -14.85 0.55 -18.96
N VAL A 298 -14.04 -0.30 -18.32
CA VAL A 298 -14.50 -1.55 -17.71
C VAL A 298 -15.54 -1.27 -16.62
N TYR A 299 -15.32 -0.26 -15.78
CA TYR A 299 -16.27 0.10 -14.72
C TYR A 299 -17.57 0.66 -15.30
N LEU A 300 -17.52 1.53 -16.32
CA LEU A 300 -18.73 2.04 -16.97
C LEU A 300 -19.54 0.93 -17.62
N ILE A 301 -18.89 0.02 -18.35
CA ILE A 301 -19.54 -1.14 -18.98
C ILE A 301 -20.18 -2.03 -17.90
N THR A 302 -19.43 -2.37 -16.85
CA THR A 302 -19.93 -3.23 -15.76
C THR A 302 -21.13 -2.62 -15.05
N ASN A 303 -21.08 -1.32 -14.75
CA ASN A 303 -22.20 -0.61 -14.12
C ASN A 303 -23.41 -0.50 -15.06
N ALA A 304 -23.20 -0.25 -16.36
CA ALA A 304 -24.28 -0.24 -17.33
C ALA A 304 -24.97 -1.61 -17.42
N ILE A 305 -24.20 -2.70 -17.35
CA ILE A 305 -24.75 -4.07 -17.30
C ILE A 305 -25.59 -4.25 -16.03
N PHE A 306 -25.06 -3.90 -14.84
CA PHE A 306 -25.82 -4.05 -13.59
C PHE A 306 -27.09 -3.21 -13.58
N TYR A 307 -27.06 -1.97 -14.02
CA TYR A 307 -28.22 -1.08 -14.02
C TYR A 307 -29.27 -1.40 -15.07
N THR A 308 -28.90 -2.06 -16.17
CA THR A 308 -29.87 -2.53 -17.18
C THR A 308 -30.47 -3.89 -16.83
N SER A 309 -29.77 -4.67 -16.01
CA SER A 309 -30.10 -6.06 -15.73
C SER A 309 -30.79 -6.29 -14.39
N LEU A 310 -30.65 -5.36 -13.44
CA LEU A 310 -31.24 -5.44 -12.11
C LEU A 310 -32.16 -4.24 -11.86
N SER A 311 -33.24 -4.47 -11.12
CA SER A 311 -34.13 -3.41 -10.65
C SER A 311 -33.50 -2.59 -9.51
N ARG A 312 -34.06 -1.40 -9.25
CA ARG A 312 -33.62 -0.50 -8.16
C ARG A 312 -33.64 -1.20 -6.80
N ASP A 313 -34.70 -1.94 -6.52
CA ASP A 313 -34.90 -2.60 -5.23
C ASP A 313 -33.92 -3.78 -5.06
N GLU A 314 -33.57 -4.49 -6.14
CA GLU A 314 -32.56 -5.56 -6.10
C GLU A 314 -31.14 -5.00 -5.86
N ILE A 315 -30.80 -3.86 -6.46
CA ILE A 315 -29.49 -3.20 -6.29
C ILE A 315 -29.33 -2.67 -4.87
N LEU A 316 -30.37 -2.03 -4.33
CA LEU A 316 -30.34 -1.46 -2.97
C LEU A 316 -30.53 -2.53 -1.89
N GLY A 317 -31.35 -3.55 -2.16
CA GLY A 317 -31.63 -4.65 -1.24
C GLY A 317 -30.49 -5.66 -1.13
N SER A 318 -29.72 -5.92 -2.18
CA SER A 318 -28.62 -6.88 -2.13
C SER A 318 -27.27 -6.21 -1.84
N PRO A 319 -26.57 -6.54 -0.74
CA PRO A 319 -25.20 -6.09 -0.54
C PRO A 319 -24.20 -6.77 -1.50
N ALA A 320 -24.62 -7.83 -2.22
CA ALA A 320 -23.80 -8.58 -3.17
C ALA A 320 -24.40 -8.53 -4.59
N ILE A 321 -24.15 -7.42 -5.31
CA ILE A 321 -24.78 -7.14 -6.62
C ILE A 321 -24.43 -8.21 -7.67
N ALA A 322 -23.15 -8.61 -7.76
CA ALA A 322 -22.73 -9.60 -8.76
C ALA A 322 -23.39 -10.97 -8.55
N VAL A 323 -23.70 -11.34 -7.31
CA VAL A 323 -24.42 -12.59 -7.00
C VAL A 323 -25.90 -12.44 -7.35
N ALA A 324 -26.51 -11.30 -7.06
CA ALA A 324 -27.89 -11.01 -7.47
C ALA A 324 -28.06 -11.04 -9.01
N PHE A 325 -27.13 -10.42 -9.74
CA PHE A 325 -27.07 -10.51 -11.20
C PHE A 325 -26.96 -11.96 -11.67
N ALA A 326 -26.07 -12.75 -11.05
CA ALA A 326 -25.88 -14.14 -11.45
C ALA A 326 -27.12 -15.00 -11.14
N TYR A 327 -27.83 -14.81 -10.03
CA TYR A 327 -29.07 -15.52 -9.75
C TYR A 327 -30.17 -15.22 -10.76
N ARG A 328 -30.25 -13.96 -11.25
CA ARG A 328 -31.25 -13.55 -12.24
C ARG A 328 -31.05 -14.22 -13.60
N TYR A 329 -29.80 -14.29 -14.09
CA TYR A 329 -29.51 -14.74 -15.46
C TYR A 329 -28.90 -16.13 -15.57
N TYR A 330 -28.12 -16.54 -14.57
CA TYR A 330 -27.29 -17.73 -14.56
C TYR A 330 -27.48 -18.48 -13.25
N SER A 331 -28.74 -18.74 -12.86
CA SER A 331 -29.12 -19.31 -11.57
C SER A 331 -28.25 -20.52 -11.15
N SER A 332 -27.89 -21.40 -12.10
CA SER A 332 -27.01 -22.56 -11.85
C SER A 332 -25.53 -22.21 -11.63
N MET A 333 -25.03 -21.10 -12.19
CA MET A 333 -23.63 -20.65 -12.10
C MET A 333 -23.43 -19.50 -11.09
N ALA A 334 -24.45 -19.13 -10.31
CA ALA A 334 -24.37 -18.02 -9.35
C ALA A 334 -23.26 -18.20 -8.29
N TRP A 335 -22.99 -19.45 -7.89
CA TRP A 335 -21.90 -19.78 -6.97
C TRP A 335 -20.51 -19.46 -7.55
N MET A 336 -20.32 -19.55 -8.87
CA MET A 336 -19.05 -19.21 -9.52
C MET A 336 -18.74 -17.71 -9.42
N PHE A 337 -19.76 -16.87 -9.55
CA PHE A 337 -19.60 -15.41 -9.39
C PHE A 337 -19.20 -15.05 -7.97
N SER A 338 -19.80 -15.66 -6.96
CA SER A 338 -19.38 -15.51 -5.56
C SER A 338 -17.91 -15.96 -5.36
N LEU A 339 -17.52 -17.09 -5.94
CA LEU A 339 -16.16 -17.62 -5.87
C LEU A 339 -15.14 -16.65 -6.50
N PHE A 340 -15.44 -16.06 -7.66
CA PHE A 340 -14.54 -15.10 -8.30
C PHE A 340 -14.37 -13.81 -7.48
N VAL A 341 -15.46 -13.29 -6.89
CA VAL A 341 -15.39 -12.09 -6.05
C VAL A 341 -14.62 -12.37 -4.76
N THR A 342 -14.84 -13.52 -4.13
CA THR A 342 -14.12 -13.91 -2.91
C THR A 342 -12.62 -14.12 -3.17
N MET A 343 -12.25 -14.75 -4.30
CA MET A 343 -10.85 -14.84 -4.74
C MET A 343 -10.21 -13.47 -4.95
N SER A 344 -10.94 -12.53 -5.57
CA SER A 344 -10.51 -11.12 -5.73
C SER A 344 -10.29 -10.42 -4.39
N CYS A 345 -11.16 -10.68 -3.40
CA CYS A 345 -10.98 -10.13 -2.05
C CYS A 345 -9.74 -10.71 -1.35
N LEU A 346 -9.51 -12.02 -1.43
CA LEU A 346 -8.33 -12.68 -0.83
C LEU A 346 -7.02 -12.15 -1.44
N GLU A 347 -7.02 -11.94 -2.75
CA GLU A 347 -5.90 -11.35 -3.50
C GLU A 347 -5.59 -9.93 -3.00
N ALA A 348 -6.60 -9.07 -2.90
CA ALA A 348 -6.46 -7.70 -2.42
C ALA A 348 -5.99 -7.65 -0.95
N LEU A 349 -6.56 -8.47 -0.06
CA LEU A 349 -6.15 -8.55 1.35
C LEU A 349 -4.67 -8.91 1.48
N ASN A 350 -4.22 -9.92 0.74
CA ASN A 350 -2.84 -10.34 0.75
C ASN A 350 -1.90 -9.25 0.20
N GLY A 351 -2.28 -8.61 -0.90
CA GLY A 351 -1.53 -7.50 -1.48
C GLY A 351 -1.36 -6.33 -0.51
N ILE A 352 -2.42 -5.97 0.23
CA ILE A 352 -2.36 -4.90 1.23
C ILE A 352 -1.46 -5.30 2.41
N LEU A 353 -1.53 -6.54 2.91
CA LEU A 353 -0.66 -7.01 4.00
C LEU A 353 0.82 -6.95 3.62
N LEU A 354 1.18 -7.44 2.42
CA LEU A 354 2.56 -7.42 1.93
C LEU A 354 3.09 -5.99 1.74
N THR A 355 2.30 -5.11 1.15
CA THR A 355 2.70 -3.71 0.93
C THR A 355 2.81 -2.93 2.25
N THR A 356 1.93 -3.19 3.21
CA THR A 356 1.99 -2.59 4.55
C THR A 356 3.27 -3.00 5.29
N SER A 357 3.66 -4.28 5.23
CA SER A 357 4.91 -4.71 5.89
C SER A 357 6.17 -4.03 5.32
N ARG A 358 6.19 -3.72 4.02
CA ARG A 358 7.29 -2.96 3.39
C ARG A 358 7.31 -1.52 3.88
N LEU A 359 6.14 -0.92 4.04
CA LEU A 359 6.00 0.44 4.56
C LEU A 359 6.54 0.54 6.00
N PHE A 360 6.21 -0.43 6.88
CA PHE A 360 6.78 -0.51 8.22
C PHE A 360 8.30 -0.65 8.24
N LEU A 361 8.85 -1.50 7.35
CA LEU A 361 10.30 -1.68 7.24
C LEU A 361 11.01 -0.40 6.80
N MET A 362 10.41 0.38 5.90
CA MET A 362 10.95 1.69 5.50
C MET A 362 10.80 2.74 6.61
N ALA A 363 9.67 2.75 7.31
CA ALA A 363 9.40 3.66 8.42
C ALA A 363 10.39 3.50 9.58
N ALA A 364 10.63 2.26 10.00
CA ALA A 364 11.56 1.99 11.09
C ALA A 364 13.03 2.19 10.69
N ARG A 365 13.39 2.07 9.41
CA ARG A 365 14.73 2.47 8.92
C ARG A 365 15.01 3.97 9.09
N GLN A 366 13.97 4.78 9.09
CA GLN A 366 14.04 6.23 9.24
C GLN A 366 13.86 6.66 10.71
N ASN A 367 13.91 5.74 11.67
CA ASN A 367 13.72 5.96 13.12
C ASN A 367 12.37 6.59 13.52
N TYR A 368 11.38 6.63 12.62
CA TYR A 368 10.04 7.16 12.91
C TYR A 368 9.12 6.14 13.58
N MET A 369 9.46 4.86 13.53
CA MET A 369 8.68 3.78 14.15
C MET A 369 9.60 2.88 14.98
N PRO A 370 9.07 2.19 16.01
CA PRO A 370 9.84 1.23 16.79
C PRO A 370 10.54 0.22 15.90
N GLU A 371 11.84 0.03 16.12
CA GLU A 371 12.70 -0.82 15.30
C GLU A 371 12.18 -2.26 15.18
N LEU A 372 11.46 -2.74 16.19
CA LEU A 372 10.82 -4.06 16.21
C LEU A 372 9.94 -4.31 14.98
N LEU A 373 9.25 -3.29 14.47
CA LEU A 373 8.34 -3.39 13.32
C LEU A 373 9.10 -3.57 11.98
N SER A 374 10.41 -3.30 11.94
CA SER A 374 11.25 -3.59 10.77
C SER A 374 11.91 -4.97 10.80
N MET A 375 11.78 -5.70 11.89
CA MET A 375 12.50 -6.96 12.07
C MET A 375 11.82 -8.10 11.31
N THR A 376 12.62 -9.04 10.81
CA THR A 376 12.17 -10.23 10.08
C THR A 376 12.50 -11.52 10.83
N ASN A 377 11.61 -12.52 10.75
CA ASN A 377 11.85 -13.83 11.34
C ASN A 377 13.08 -14.50 10.71
N LEU A 378 13.96 -15.08 11.52
CA LEU A 378 15.21 -15.72 11.09
C LEU A 378 14.99 -16.93 10.17
N TYR A 379 14.05 -17.81 10.53
CA TYR A 379 13.79 -19.06 9.80
C TYR A 379 12.94 -18.81 8.56
N ARG A 380 11.92 -17.96 8.71
CA ARG A 380 10.87 -17.78 7.69
C ARG A 380 11.11 -16.61 6.75
N ARG A 381 12.00 -15.68 7.13
CA ARG A 381 12.29 -14.43 6.41
C ARG A 381 11.04 -13.58 6.17
N THR A 382 10.08 -13.65 7.07
CA THR A 382 8.82 -12.90 7.02
C THR A 382 8.81 -11.78 8.06
N PRO A 383 8.27 -10.59 7.75
CA PRO A 383 8.16 -9.47 8.69
C PRO A 383 6.97 -9.68 9.64
N MET A 384 7.06 -10.68 10.52
CA MET A 384 5.95 -11.10 11.38
C MET A 384 5.39 -9.99 12.29
N PRO A 385 6.20 -9.16 12.99
CA PRO A 385 5.65 -8.13 13.88
C PRO A 385 4.76 -7.11 13.17
N ALA A 386 5.16 -6.69 11.96
CA ALA A 386 4.40 -5.75 11.15
C ALA A 386 3.07 -6.36 10.66
N VAL A 387 3.11 -7.61 10.20
CA VAL A 387 1.92 -8.34 9.72
C VAL A 387 0.93 -8.56 10.87
N ILE A 388 1.42 -9.01 12.03
CA ILE A 388 0.59 -9.22 13.22
C ILE A 388 -0.05 -7.92 13.68
N LEU A 389 0.71 -6.82 13.76
CA LEU A 389 0.17 -5.51 14.16
C LEU A 389 -0.94 -5.05 13.20
N THR A 390 -0.72 -5.20 11.90
CA THR A 390 -1.72 -4.82 10.88
C THR A 390 -2.98 -5.67 10.99
N GLY A 391 -2.83 -6.99 11.18
CA GLY A 391 -3.95 -7.91 11.37
C GLY A 391 -4.75 -7.59 12.63
N LEU A 392 -4.07 -7.34 13.76
CA LEU A 392 -4.72 -6.97 15.02
C LEU A 392 -5.48 -5.63 14.92
N LEU A 393 -4.88 -4.63 14.28
CA LEU A 393 -5.57 -3.35 14.03
C LEU A 393 -6.80 -3.55 13.13
N SER A 394 -6.70 -4.40 12.12
CA SER A 394 -7.84 -4.69 11.25
C SER A 394 -8.98 -5.38 11.99
N LEU A 395 -8.67 -6.35 12.88
CA LEU A 395 -9.67 -6.97 13.76
C LEU A 395 -10.33 -5.95 14.68
N LEU A 396 -9.56 -5.00 15.21
CA LEU A 396 -10.08 -3.91 16.03
C LEU A 396 -11.11 -3.08 15.22
N TYR A 397 -10.79 -2.66 14.00
CA TYR A 397 -11.74 -1.94 13.14
C TYR A 397 -12.98 -2.77 12.79
N LEU A 398 -12.85 -4.08 12.63
CA LEU A 398 -13.99 -4.98 12.42
C LEU A 398 -14.94 -5.01 13.63
N THR A 399 -14.39 -5.00 14.85
CA THR A 399 -15.22 -5.02 16.08
C THR A 399 -15.95 -3.69 16.34
N PHE A 400 -15.37 -2.57 15.93
CA PHE A 400 -15.91 -1.24 16.22
C PHE A 400 -16.94 -0.75 15.18
N SER A 401 -17.11 -1.45 14.05
CA SER A 401 -18.05 -1.00 13.03
C SER A 401 -18.98 -2.08 12.51
N ASN A 402 -20.26 -1.72 12.46
CA ASN A 402 -21.36 -2.55 12.00
C ASN A 402 -21.66 -2.37 10.50
N ASN A 403 -21.11 -1.35 9.83
CA ASN A 403 -21.46 -1.03 8.44
C ASN A 403 -20.21 -0.72 7.59
N ILE A 404 -20.04 -1.48 6.50
CA ILE A 404 -18.92 -1.35 5.55
C ILE A 404 -18.77 0.08 5.01
N TYR A 405 -19.87 0.77 4.71
CA TYR A 405 -19.82 2.11 4.13
C TYR A 405 -19.24 3.15 5.10
N THR A 406 -19.44 2.98 6.41
CA THR A 406 -18.81 3.87 7.42
C THR A 406 -17.29 3.73 7.42
N LEU A 407 -16.77 2.49 7.30
CA LEU A 407 -15.33 2.26 7.18
C LEU A 407 -14.78 2.86 5.88
N ILE A 408 -15.51 2.71 4.77
CA ILE A 408 -15.13 3.32 3.49
C ILE A 408 -15.02 4.85 3.67
N ASN A 409 -15.99 5.47 4.35
CA ASN A 409 -15.96 6.91 4.60
C ASN A 409 -14.77 7.34 5.47
N TYR A 410 -14.43 6.59 6.51
CA TYR A 410 -13.23 6.85 7.34
C TYR A 410 -11.96 6.83 6.50
N VAL A 411 -11.80 5.79 5.66
CA VAL A 411 -10.62 5.64 4.82
C VAL A 411 -10.57 6.73 3.77
N GLN A 412 -11.68 7.03 3.11
CA GLN A 412 -11.73 8.04 2.05
C GLN A 412 -11.38 9.41 2.59
N PHE A 413 -11.96 9.82 3.71
CA PHE A 413 -11.63 11.11 4.32
C PHE A 413 -10.13 11.23 4.59
N ALA A 414 -9.54 10.24 5.26
CA ALA A 414 -8.11 10.23 5.53
C ALA A 414 -7.26 10.23 4.25
N ASN A 415 -7.65 9.42 3.25
CA ASN A 415 -6.95 9.34 1.97
C ASN A 415 -6.97 10.70 1.25
N TRP A 416 -8.10 11.40 1.21
CA TRP A 416 -8.21 12.72 0.56
C TRP A 416 -7.44 13.81 1.31
N VAL A 417 -7.39 13.77 2.65
CA VAL A 417 -6.47 14.65 3.43
C VAL A 417 -5.02 14.40 3.02
N THR A 418 -4.64 13.12 2.86
CA THR A 418 -3.27 12.79 2.49
C THR A 418 -2.91 13.17 1.05
N ILE A 419 -3.83 12.96 0.09
CA ILE A 419 -3.65 13.35 -1.32
C ILE A 419 -3.61 14.88 -1.43
N ALA A 420 -4.45 15.61 -0.69
CA ALA A 420 -4.39 17.06 -0.62
C ALA A 420 -3.02 17.55 -0.09
N THR A 421 -2.51 16.90 0.96
CA THR A 421 -1.18 17.21 1.54
C THR A 421 -0.07 16.98 0.51
N VAL A 422 -0.10 15.88 -0.24
CA VAL A 422 0.89 15.60 -1.30
C VAL A 422 0.76 16.57 -2.47
N THR A 423 -0.46 16.98 -2.81
CA THR A 423 -0.70 17.99 -3.85
C THR A 423 -0.15 19.36 -3.44
N LEU A 424 -0.35 19.75 -2.18
CA LEU A 424 0.29 20.94 -1.61
C LEU A 424 1.82 20.80 -1.55
N ALA A 425 2.33 19.61 -1.25
CA ALA A 425 3.77 19.31 -1.30
C ALA A 425 4.33 19.54 -2.72
N LEU A 426 3.63 19.10 -3.77
CA LEU A 426 4.02 19.36 -5.16
C LEU A 426 4.11 20.87 -5.46
N LEU A 427 3.08 21.63 -5.06
CA LEU A 427 3.05 23.09 -5.26
C LEU A 427 4.17 23.80 -4.49
N LYS A 428 4.44 23.37 -3.25
CA LYS A 428 5.55 23.91 -2.45
C LYS A 428 6.90 23.55 -3.05
N LEU A 429 7.10 22.30 -3.45
CA LEU A 429 8.33 21.82 -4.09
C LEU A 429 8.61 22.55 -5.39
N ARG A 430 7.60 22.97 -6.17
CA ARG A 430 7.80 23.83 -7.35
C ARG A 430 8.41 25.19 -7.01
N ARG A 431 8.08 25.75 -5.83
CA ARG A 431 8.65 27.01 -5.37
C ARG A 431 10.04 26.83 -4.76
N THR A 432 10.26 25.79 -3.96
CA THR A 432 11.53 25.57 -3.26
C THR A 432 12.60 24.90 -4.14
N MET A 433 12.22 24.01 -5.04
CA MET A 433 13.11 23.30 -5.97
C MET A 433 12.74 23.65 -7.43
N PRO A 434 13.08 24.86 -7.90
CA PRO A 434 12.72 25.31 -9.24
C PRO A 434 13.49 24.53 -10.32
N GLN A 435 12.87 24.41 -11.50
CA GLN A 435 13.40 23.63 -12.64
C GLN A 435 14.78 24.09 -13.12
N ARG A 436 15.11 25.37 -12.90
CA ARG A 436 16.41 25.96 -13.26
C ARG A 436 17.57 25.35 -12.46
N THR A 437 17.31 24.93 -11.22
CA THR A 437 18.32 24.38 -10.30
C THR A 437 18.23 22.86 -10.21
N TYR A 438 17.02 22.30 -10.32
CA TYR A 438 16.78 20.87 -10.24
C TYR A 438 16.17 20.34 -11.55
N ARG A 439 16.80 19.32 -12.14
CA ARG A 439 16.28 18.68 -13.36
C ARG A 439 14.96 17.98 -13.06
N ARG A 440 13.85 18.56 -13.52
CA ARG A 440 12.50 17.95 -13.51
C ARG A 440 12.27 17.23 -14.84
N PRO A 441 12.27 15.89 -14.89
CA PRO A 441 12.14 15.15 -16.15
C PRO A 441 10.74 15.28 -16.77
N LEU A 442 9.72 15.44 -15.91
CA LEU A 442 8.33 15.63 -16.30
C LEU A 442 7.79 16.84 -15.56
N VAL A 443 7.11 17.73 -16.28
CA VAL A 443 6.50 18.94 -15.72
C VAL A 443 5.04 18.98 -16.16
N VAL A 444 4.14 18.96 -15.18
CA VAL A 444 2.70 19.02 -15.41
C VAL A 444 2.26 20.49 -15.45
N SER A 445 1.27 20.83 -16.27
CA SER A 445 0.68 22.18 -16.21
C SER A 445 0.10 22.48 -14.83
N LEU A 446 0.24 23.71 -14.33
CA LEU A 446 -0.24 24.12 -13.01
C LEU A 446 -1.76 24.02 -12.86
N ILE A 447 -2.48 23.93 -13.98
CA ILE A 447 -3.94 23.73 -14.03
C ILE A 447 -4.33 22.41 -13.35
N PHE A 448 -3.58 21.32 -13.58
CA PHE A 448 -3.95 19.99 -13.07
C PHE A 448 -3.85 19.88 -11.53
N PRO A 449 -2.75 20.30 -10.87
CA PRO A 449 -2.70 20.29 -9.41
C PRO A 449 -3.76 21.19 -8.75
N VAL A 450 -4.15 22.29 -9.40
CA VAL A 450 -5.21 23.18 -8.88
C VAL A 450 -6.58 22.50 -8.96
N ILE A 451 -6.91 21.86 -10.08
CA ILE A 451 -8.14 21.07 -10.22
C ILE A 451 -8.19 19.94 -9.17
N LEU A 452 -7.07 19.23 -8.99
CA LEU A 452 -6.97 18.18 -7.99
C LEU A 452 -7.19 18.71 -6.57
N LEU A 453 -6.61 19.85 -6.23
CA LEU A 453 -6.77 20.49 -4.92
C LEU A 453 -8.21 20.93 -4.68
N ILE A 454 -8.87 21.56 -5.67
CA ILE A 454 -10.28 21.95 -5.60
C ILE A 454 -11.16 20.71 -5.37
N GLY A 455 -10.92 19.63 -6.12
CA GLY A 455 -11.64 18.37 -5.95
C GLY A 455 -11.41 17.73 -4.57
N CYS A 456 -10.18 17.78 -4.05
CA CYS A 456 -9.90 17.30 -2.69
C CYS A 456 -10.65 18.14 -1.64
N VAL A 457 -10.69 19.47 -1.79
CA VAL A 457 -11.43 20.36 -0.88
C VAL A 457 -12.94 20.06 -0.93
N PHE A 458 -13.50 19.88 -2.13
CA PHE A 458 -14.88 19.43 -2.31
C PHE A 458 -15.15 18.11 -1.57
N LEU A 459 -14.27 17.13 -1.76
CA LEU A 459 -14.36 15.81 -1.14
C LEU A 459 -14.08 15.83 0.38
N LEU A 460 -13.59 16.92 0.96
CA LEU A 460 -13.41 17.03 2.42
C LEU A 460 -14.56 17.80 3.09
N ILE A 461 -15.07 18.86 2.46
CA ILE A 461 -16.09 19.74 3.05
C ILE A 461 -17.48 19.10 3.00
N PHE A 462 -17.90 18.59 1.83
CA PHE A 462 -19.27 18.13 1.64
C PHE A 462 -19.59 16.85 2.43
N PRO A 463 -18.70 15.84 2.50
CA PRO A 463 -18.92 14.66 3.35
C PRO A 463 -18.92 15.00 4.85
N LEU A 464 -18.12 15.99 5.29
CA LEU A 464 -18.14 16.49 6.67
C LEU A 464 -19.51 17.06 7.05
N ALA A 465 -20.22 17.70 6.12
CA ALA A 465 -21.57 18.22 6.36
C ALA A 465 -22.63 17.11 6.47
N GLN A 466 -22.48 16.01 5.73
CA GLN A 466 -23.45 14.92 5.71
C GLN A 466 -23.27 13.93 6.87
N GLN A 467 -22.01 13.53 7.13
CA GLN A 467 -21.64 12.55 8.15
C GLN A 467 -20.46 13.08 8.98
N PRO A 468 -20.71 14.08 9.85
CA PRO A 468 -19.65 14.76 10.60
C PRO A 468 -18.94 13.83 11.60
N ILE A 469 -19.67 12.88 12.18
CA ILE A 469 -19.12 11.91 13.14
C ILE A 469 -18.02 11.08 12.47
N ASP A 470 -18.25 10.65 11.23
CA ASP A 470 -17.34 9.78 10.52
C ASP A 470 -16.02 10.47 10.16
N ALA A 471 -16.14 11.70 9.64
CA ALA A 471 -14.99 12.55 9.38
C ALA A 471 -14.26 12.94 10.67
N ALA A 472 -14.98 13.27 11.75
CA ALA A 472 -14.38 13.64 13.04
C ALA A 472 -13.57 12.49 13.65
N ILE A 473 -14.06 11.25 13.61
CA ILE A 473 -13.33 10.07 14.09
C ILE A 473 -12.05 9.87 13.27
N SER A 474 -12.14 9.95 11.94
CA SER A 474 -10.96 9.78 11.08
C SER A 474 -9.90 10.85 11.34
N LEU A 475 -10.30 12.11 11.51
CA LEU A 475 -9.41 13.21 11.86
C LEU A 475 -8.81 13.04 13.26
N ALA A 476 -9.61 12.62 14.25
CA ALA A 476 -9.14 12.36 15.61
C ALA A 476 -8.05 11.29 15.62
N ILE A 477 -8.26 10.17 14.91
CA ILE A 477 -7.28 9.09 14.78
C ILE A 477 -6.01 9.61 14.09
N MET A 478 -6.11 10.42 13.04
CA MET A 478 -4.93 11.02 12.41
C MET A 478 -4.16 11.93 13.37
N LEU A 479 -4.88 12.74 14.17
CA LEU A 479 -4.29 13.65 15.15
C LEU A 479 -3.68 12.93 16.36
N THR A 480 -4.05 11.68 16.66
CA THR A 480 -3.34 10.87 17.67
C THR A 480 -1.86 10.65 17.31
N GLY A 481 -1.46 10.87 16.06
CA GLY A 481 -0.06 10.88 15.67
C GLY A 481 0.75 12.02 16.32
N LEU A 482 0.14 13.15 16.66
CA LEU A 482 0.82 14.29 17.31
C LEU A 482 1.34 13.95 18.72
N PRO A 483 0.52 13.44 19.66
CA PRO A 483 1.02 13.06 20.98
C PRO A 483 2.03 11.92 20.90
N VAL A 484 1.83 10.96 19.98
CA VAL A 484 2.78 9.86 19.77
C VAL A 484 4.12 10.37 19.27
N TYR A 485 4.13 11.29 18.29
CA TYR A 485 5.35 11.93 17.80
C TYR A 485 6.07 12.71 18.92
N ALA A 486 5.34 13.51 19.69
CA ALA A 486 5.91 14.26 20.81
C ALA A 486 6.51 13.30 21.87
N PHE A 487 5.82 12.20 22.16
CA PHE A 487 6.28 11.19 23.10
C PHE A 487 7.56 10.48 22.63
N PHE A 488 7.61 10.00 21.39
CA PHE A 488 8.78 9.29 20.86
C PHE A 488 10.00 10.21 20.69
N PHE A 489 9.82 11.43 20.16
CA PHE A 489 10.95 12.29 19.83
C PHE A 489 11.39 13.20 21.00
N LYS A 490 10.48 13.69 21.85
CA LYS A 490 10.84 14.60 22.97
C LYS A 490 10.97 13.91 24.32
N TYR A 491 10.14 12.92 24.62
CA TYR A 491 10.10 12.30 25.96
C TYR A 491 11.00 11.06 26.06
N LEU A 492 11.03 10.21 25.04
CA LEU A 492 11.83 8.98 25.04
C LEU A 492 13.33 9.24 25.13
N SER A 493 13.81 10.32 24.51
CA SER A 493 15.21 10.76 24.57
C SER A 493 15.64 11.16 25.99
N LYS A 494 14.69 11.59 26.85
CA LYS A 494 14.99 12.13 28.17
C LYS A 494 14.89 11.12 29.32
N SER A 495 14.13 10.02 29.18
CA SER A 495 13.86 9.10 30.29
C SER A 495 14.52 7.72 30.11
N ALA A 496 15.60 7.47 30.86
CA ALA A 496 16.33 6.21 30.84
C ALA A 496 15.48 5.00 31.26
N SER A 497 14.53 5.18 32.19
CA SER A 497 13.63 4.09 32.65
C SER A 497 12.71 3.59 31.53
N MET A 498 12.13 4.53 30.76
CA MET A 498 11.29 4.20 29.62
C MET A 498 12.06 3.54 28.48
N LEU A 499 13.28 4.01 28.23
CA LEU A 499 14.15 3.41 27.22
C LEU A 499 14.51 1.96 27.60
N ASN A 500 14.80 1.72 28.89
CA ASN A 500 15.02 0.37 29.43
C ASN A 500 13.78 -0.52 29.33
N PHE A 501 12.58 0.01 29.58
CA PHE A 501 11.33 -0.73 29.40
C PHE A 501 11.11 -1.13 27.94
N ILE A 502 11.33 -0.19 27.00
CA ILE A 502 11.20 -0.44 25.56
C ILE A 502 12.25 -1.45 25.08
N GLN A 503 13.48 -1.38 25.58
CA GLN A 503 14.50 -2.37 25.25
C GLN A 503 14.15 -3.76 25.80
N LYS A 504 13.63 -3.86 27.02
CA LYS A 504 13.17 -5.14 27.60
C LYS A 504 11.98 -5.72 26.83
N SER A 505 10.98 -4.91 26.51
CA SER A 505 9.81 -5.35 25.75
C SER A 505 10.20 -5.74 24.32
N LYS A 506 11.08 -4.97 23.67
CA LYS A 506 11.69 -5.31 22.38
C LYS A 506 12.41 -6.65 22.44
N LEU A 507 13.26 -6.88 23.45
CA LEU A 507 14.00 -8.15 23.60
C LEU A 507 13.04 -9.33 23.84
N LEU A 508 11.98 -9.12 24.62
CA LEU A 508 10.95 -10.14 24.86
C LEU A 508 10.23 -10.49 23.56
N LEU A 509 9.77 -9.50 22.79
CA LEU A 509 9.11 -9.76 21.49
C LEU A 509 10.08 -10.34 20.45
N GLN A 510 11.35 -9.93 20.44
CA GLN A 510 12.38 -10.53 19.58
C GLN A 510 12.57 -12.01 19.87
N LYS A 511 12.63 -12.40 21.15
CA LYS A 511 12.74 -13.81 21.57
C LYS A 511 11.47 -14.59 21.25
N LEU A 512 10.30 -14.03 21.55
CA LEU A 512 9.01 -14.69 21.34
C LEU A 512 8.72 -14.94 19.86
N LEU A 513 9.03 -13.97 19.01
CA LEU A 513 8.77 -14.05 17.57
C LEU A 513 10.00 -14.54 16.78
N LEU A 514 11.15 -14.80 17.42
CA LEU A 514 12.42 -15.20 16.78
C LEU A 514 12.82 -14.28 15.61
N VAL A 515 12.86 -12.98 15.88
CA VAL A 515 12.97 -11.93 14.87
C VAL A 515 14.28 -11.16 15.05
N ALA A 516 14.97 -10.94 13.94
CA ALA A 516 16.21 -10.17 13.89
C ALA A 516 16.09 -8.98 12.92
N LYS A 517 16.95 -7.98 13.11
CA LYS A 517 17.08 -6.86 12.18
C LYS A 517 17.71 -7.37 10.89
N VAL A 518 17.17 -6.96 9.75
CA VAL A 518 17.80 -7.20 8.45
C VAL A 518 19.00 -6.27 8.32
N GLU A 519 20.21 -6.81 8.43
CA GLU A 519 21.43 -6.08 8.07
C GLU A 519 21.41 -5.72 6.58
N ARG A 520 21.95 -4.54 6.24
CA ARG A 520 22.05 -4.11 4.84
C ARG A 520 22.83 -5.18 4.06
N PRO A 521 22.31 -5.69 2.92
CA PRO A 521 23.11 -6.52 2.04
C PRO A 521 24.22 -5.64 1.45
N GLY A 522 25.40 -5.62 2.07
CA GLY A 522 26.49 -4.76 1.63
C GLY A 522 27.63 -4.53 2.61
N LEU A 523 27.43 -4.67 3.93
CA LEU A 523 28.59 -4.67 4.85
C LEU A 523 29.22 -6.06 4.84
N LYS A 524 30.06 -6.33 3.83
CA LYS A 524 31.19 -7.23 4.05
C LYS A 524 32.04 -6.54 5.11
N ILE A 525 31.95 -6.98 6.36
CA ILE A 525 33.00 -6.69 7.32
C ILE A 525 34.26 -7.28 6.70
N ASN A 526 35.14 -6.41 6.21
CA ASN A 526 36.46 -6.82 5.79
C ASN A 526 37.18 -7.23 7.08
N THR A 527 37.15 -8.52 7.43
CA THR A 527 37.86 -9.09 8.59
C THR A 527 39.38 -9.12 8.37
N ARG A 528 39.93 -8.09 7.72
CA ARG A 528 41.36 -7.86 7.50
C ARG A 528 41.63 -6.37 7.66
N LEU A 529 41.55 -5.87 8.88
CA LEU A 529 42.26 -4.67 9.35
C LEU A 529 41.82 -4.39 10.80
N LEU A 530 42.35 -5.17 11.74
CA LEU A 530 42.53 -4.80 13.15
C LEU A 530 43.59 -5.75 13.73
N VAL A 531 44.77 -5.75 13.12
CA VAL A 531 46.01 -6.08 13.83
C VAL A 531 46.81 -4.78 13.85
N ALA A 532 46.33 -3.83 14.65
CA ALA A 532 47.13 -2.68 15.01
C ALA A 532 48.15 -3.16 16.05
N ASN A 533 49.43 -3.13 15.67
CA ASN A 533 50.56 -3.29 16.59
C ASN A 533 50.41 -2.34 17.79
N PRO A 534 50.54 -2.82 19.04
CA PRO A 534 50.70 -1.91 20.16
C PRO A 534 52.13 -1.32 20.18
N PRO A 535 52.32 -0.07 20.61
CA PRO A 535 53.62 0.59 20.62
C PRO A 535 54.54 -0.05 21.67
N LYS A 536 55.81 -0.24 21.30
CA LYS A 536 56.88 -0.66 22.19
C LYS A 536 57.19 0.47 23.19
N HIS A 537 56.76 0.32 24.44
CA HIS A 537 57.47 0.92 25.57
C HIS A 537 57.58 -0.09 26.72
N SER A 538 58.81 -0.25 27.17
CA SER A 538 59.31 -1.15 28.21
C SER A 538 58.71 -0.85 29.58
N CYS A 539 58.17 -1.87 30.27
CA CYS A 539 58.09 -1.88 31.73
C CYS A 539 58.32 -3.31 32.25
N ARG A 540 59.15 -3.38 33.30
CA ARG A 540 59.75 -4.57 33.92
C ARG A 540 58.71 -5.54 34.50
N LEU A 541 59.04 -6.83 34.43
CA LEU A 541 58.47 -7.89 35.24
C LEU A 541 58.97 -7.77 36.69
N GLU A 542 58.04 -7.76 37.64
CA GLU A 542 58.25 -8.24 39.01
C GLU A 542 57.25 -9.38 39.28
N THR A 543 57.70 -10.33 40.11
CA THR A 543 57.24 -11.71 40.14
C THR A 543 56.56 -12.07 41.48
N VAL A 544 55.59 -13.00 41.40
CA VAL A 544 55.15 -14.02 42.40
C VAL A 544 54.14 -13.58 43.53
N PRO A 545 53.29 -14.46 44.14
CA PRO A 545 52.50 -15.63 43.67
C PRO A 545 50.99 -15.69 44.09
N SER A 546 50.25 -16.57 43.39
CA SER A 546 49.18 -17.50 43.82
C SER A 546 48.19 -17.14 44.95
N ARG A 547 46.90 -17.02 44.59
CA ARG A 547 45.79 -17.75 45.23
C ARG A 547 44.67 -17.99 44.23
N CYS A 548 44.27 -19.25 44.09
CA CYS A 548 43.36 -19.78 43.10
C CYS A 548 41.97 -19.13 43.14
N CYS A 549 41.54 -18.65 41.98
CA CYS A 549 40.15 -18.62 41.56
C CYS A 549 39.58 -20.05 41.53
N SER A 550 38.43 -20.24 42.15
CA SER A 550 37.46 -21.23 41.68
C SER A 550 36.16 -20.48 41.37
N ASN A 551 35.53 -20.83 40.26
CA ASN A 551 34.30 -20.29 39.68
C ASN A 551 34.39 -18.93 38.96
N SER A 552 34.76 -18.97 37.67
CA SER A 552 34.07 -18.29 36.54
C SER A 552 34.95 -18.32 35.29
N LEU A 553 34.91 -19.41 34.51
CA LEU A 553 35.42 -19.45 33.13
C LEU A 553 34.92 -20.72 32.44
N LEU A 554 33.74 -20.64 31.82
CA LEU A 554 33.35 -21.55 30.73
C LEU A 554 32.28 -20.89 29.84
N PHE A 555 32.75 -19.98 28.99
CA PHE A 555 32.12 -19.65 27.71
C PHE A 555 33.22 -19.83 26.66
N ILE A 556 32.94 -20.63 25.63
CA ILE A 556 33.43 -20.60 24.23
C ILE A 556 33.32 -22.04 23.67
N ALA A 557 32.19 -22.32 23.02
CA ALA A 557 31.95 -23.30 21.95
C ALA A 557 30.42 -23.56 21.91
N PRO A 558 29.68 -23.18 20.85
CA PRO A 558 29.86 -23.77 19.52
C PRO A 558 29.57 -22.79 18.36
N GLU A 559 30.54 -21.94 17.99
CA GLU A 559 30.51 -21.22 16.69
C GLU A 559 31.47 -21.83 15.64
N ALA A 560 32.31 -22.79 16.05
CA ALA A 560 33.27 -23.44 15.15
C ALA A 560 32.69 -24.62 14.35
N LEU A 561 31.53 -25.17 14.71
CA LEU A 561 30.98 -26.37 14.05
C LEU A 561 30.14 -26.06 12.79
N TYR A 562 29.57 -24.86 12.67
CA TYR A 562 28.66 -24.53 11.56
C TYR A 562 29.41 -24.09 10.29
N ILE A 563 30.60 -23.50 10.43
CA ILE A 563 31.42 -23.04 9.30
C ILE A 563 32.18 -24.21 8.63
N ALA A 564 32.37 -25.34 9.32
CA ALA A 564 33.01 -26.53 8.76
C ALA A 564 32.09 -27.35 7.85
N GLN A 565 30.77 -27.40 8.12
CA GLN A 565 29.83 -28.19 7.31
C GLN A 565 29.44 -27.56 5.97
N GLN A 566 29.46 -26.23 5.84
CA GLN A 566 29.14 -25.58 4.56
C GLN A 566 30.29 -25.61 3.54
N LYS A 567 31.54 -25.71 4.00
CA LYS A 567 32.73 -25.82 3.11
C LYS A 567 32.92 -27.21 2.51
N HIS A 568 32.31 -28.26 3.08
CA HIS A 568 32.40 -29.63 2.55
C HIS A 568 31.37 -29.94 1.45
N SER A 569 30.24 -29.21 1.38
CA SER A 569 29.20 -29.46 0.36
C SER A 569 29.44 -28.73 -0.97
N THR A 570 30.22 -27.64 -1.00
CA THR A 570 30.52 -26.87 -2.22
C THR A 570 31.74 -27.36 -3.00
N LYS A 571 32.51 -28.34 -2.49
CA LYS A 571 33.67 -28.93 -3.18
C LYS A 571 33.39 -30.25 -3.91
N GLN A 572 32.18 -30.81 -3.84
CA GLN A 572 31.81 -32.06 -4.54
C GLN A 572 30.99 -31.88 -5.84
N LEU A 573 30.71 -30.65 -6.28
CA LEU A 573 29.90 -30.36 -7.47
C LEU A 573 30.67 -29.79 -8.67
N ARG A 574 32.00 -29.83 -8.65
CA ARG A 574 32.86 -29.53 -9.81
C ARG A 574 33.89 -30.65 -9.98
N TYR A 575 33.49 -31.81 -10.48
CA TYR A 575 34.33 -32.78 -11.22
C TYR A 575 33.45 -34.00 -11.53
N LYS A 576 32.73 -33.96 -12.65
CA LYS A 576 32.23 -35.10 -13.45
C LYS A 576 31.18 -34.60 -14.46
N PHE A 577 31.64 -34.09 -15.59
CA PHE A 577 31.00 -34.25 -16.90
C PHE A 577 32.11 -34.04 -17.93
N GLY A 578 32.54 -35.17 -18.48
CA GLY A 578 33.69 -35.31 -19.36
C GLY A 578 33.71 -36.75 -19.86
N HIS A 579 32.64 -37.13 -20.55
CA HIS A 579 32.57 -38.04 -21.69
C HIS A 579 31.13 -38.09 -22.21
#